data_AF-A0A3A3FNI3-F1
#
_entry.id   AF-A0A3A3FNI3-F1
#
_cell.length_a   1.000
_cell.length_b   1.000
_cell.length_c   1.000
_cell.angle_alpha   90.00
_cell.angle_beta   90.00
_cell.angle_gamma   90.00
#
_symmetry.space_group_name_H-M   'P 1'
#
loop_
_entity.id
_entity.type
_entity.pdbx_description
1 polymer ?
#
loop_
_entity_poly.entity_id
_entity_poly.type
_entity_poly.pdbx_seq_one_letter_code
_entity_poly.pdbx_strand_id
1 'polypeptide(L)'
;MSARNPSTSNRFPTAAGVYFGLGMVLLWRAVRRAHLWWSGKMLAGTMLTGFGLCNVVEGIIDHHILQLHHVNETVPPHQWVYWDIGFLVWGAAMLAGGWMLHRVQ
;
A
#
# COMPACT_ATOMS: atom_id res chain seq x y z
N MET A 1 -10.92 -35.41 27.14
CA MET A 1 -11.69 -34.65 26.12
C MET A 1 -11.40 -33.16 26.32
N SER A 2 -10.49 -32.58 25.54
CA SER A 2 -10.18 -31.15 25.59
C SER A 2 -10.95 -30.46 24.47
N ALA A 3 -11.96 -29.67 24.84
CA ALA A 3 -12.78 -28.92 23.90
C ALA A 3 -11.93 -27.81 23.26
N ARG A 4 -11.63 -27.98 21.98
CA ARG A 4 -10.93 -27.00 21.14
C ARG A 4 -11.85 -25.78 20.99
N ASN A 5 -11.50 -24.67 21.65
CA ASN A 5 -12.19 -23.39 21.54
C ASN A 5 -12.02 -22.84 20.10
N PRO A 6 -13.09 -22.67 19.30
CA PRO A 6 -12.99 -22.05 17.99
C PRO A 6 -13.26 -20.55 18.11
N SER A 7 -12.37 -19.82 18.78
CA SER A 7 -12.33 -18.35 18.67
C SER A 7 -11.41 -17.92 17.53
N THR A 8 -11.54 -18.55 16.35
CA THR A 8 -10.98 -17.98 15.11
C THR A 8 -12.01 -16.99 14.59
N SER A 9 -12.10 -15.83 15.26
CA SER A 9 -12.91 -14.74 14.74
C SER A 9 -12.22 -14.22 13.48
N ASN A 10 -12.69 -14.69 12.31
CA ASN A 10 -12.33 -14.17 10.99
C ASN A 10 -12.94 -12.77 10.77
N ARG A 11 -12.69 -11.86 11.71
CA ARG A 11 -12.70 -10.41 11.46
C ARG A 11 -11.32 -10.22 10.80
N PHE A 12 -11.14 -9.79 9.56
CA PHE A 12 -11.33 -8.40 9.13
C PHE A 12 -11.30 -8.29 7.58
N PRO A 13 -12.38 -8.61 6.84
CA PRO A 13 -12.44 -8.30 5.41
C PRO A 13 -12.72 -6.81 5.12
N THR A 14 -13.08 -6.03 6.15
CA THR A 14 -13.70 -4.70 5.99
C THR A 14 -12.70 -3.54 5.92
N ALA A 15 -11.55 -3.63 6.61
CA ALA A 15 -10.57 -2.55 6.63
C ALA A 15 -9.88 -2.39 5.26
N ALA A 16 -9.42 -3.49 4.65
CA ALA A 16 -8.85 -3.50 3.30
C ALA A 16 -9.81 -2.92 2.25
N GLY A 17 -11.11 -3.24 2.37
CA GLY A 17 -12.14 -2.70 1.47
C GLY A 17 -12.31 -1.19 1.57
N VAL A 18 -12.13 -0.59 2.75
CA VAL A 18 -12.24 0.87 2.95
C VAL A 18 -11.05 1.60 2.32
N TYR A 19 -9.82 1.11 2.49
CA TYR A 19 -8.64 1.68 1.83
C TYR A 19 -8.73 1.57 0.31
N PHE A 20 -9.17 0.42 -0.19
CA PHE A 20 -9.42 0.21 -1.61
C PHE A 20 -10.49 1.17 -2.15
N GLY A 21 -11.59 1.34 -1.42
CA GLY A 21 -12.65 2.30 -1.75
C GLY A 21 -12.16 3.75 -1.77
N LEU A 22 -11.35 4.15 -0.78
CA LEU A 22 -10.79 5.49 -0.71
C LEU A 22 -9.80 5.76 -1.86
N GLY A 23 -8.91 4.78 -2.13
CA GLY A 23 -7.98 4.82 -3.25
C GLY A 23 -8.71 4.94 -4.59
N MET A 24 -9.78 4.17 -4.80
CA MET A 24 -10.60 4.23 -6.01
C MET A 24 -11.27 5.60 -6.18
N VAL A 25 -11.80 6.20 -5.11
CA VAL A 25 -12.45 7.52 -5.16
C VAL A 25 -11.43 8.62 -5.46
N LEU A 26 -10.23 8.55 -4.86
CA LEU A 26 -9.16 9.52 -5.14
C LEU A 26 -8.64 9.39 -6.58
N LEU A 27 -8.45 8.15 -7.06
CA LEU A 27 -8.07 7.86 -8.44
C LEU A 27 -9.12 8.38 -9.43
N TRP A 28 -10.40 8.08 -9.17
CA TRP A 28 -11.52 8.53 -10.00
C TRP A 28 -11.60 10.06 -10.06
N ARG A 29 -11.37 10.75 -8.94
CA ARG A 29 -11.33 12.21 -8.89
C ARG A 29 -10.12 12.78 -9.63
N ALA A 30 -8.95 12.14 -9.54
CA ALA A 30 -7.75 12.55 -10.26
C ALA A 30 -7.92 12.42 -11.78
N VAL A 31 -8.43 11.26 -12.24
CA VAL A 31 -8.71 10.99 -13.67
C VAL A 31 -9.76 11.95 -14.23
N ARG A 32 -10.82 12.26 -13.45
CA ARG A 32 -11.87 13.20 -13.87
C ARG A 32 -11.40 14.66 -13.98
N ARG A 33 -10.38 15.06 -13.22
CA ARG A 33 -9.76 16.41 -13.32
C ARG A 33 -8.72 16.48 -14.43
N ALA A 34 -8.19 15.33 -14.83
CA ALA A 34 -7.16 15.20 -15.84
C ALA A 34 -7.75 15.22 -17.26
N HIS A 35 -8.11 16.40 -17.77
CA HIS A 35 -8.20 16.61 -19.21
C HIS A 35 -6.77 16.73 -19.79
N LEU A 36 -5.97 15.67 -19.64
CA LEU A 36 -4.53 15.71 -19.88
C LEU A 36 -4.21 15.12 -21.26
N TRP A 37 -3.66 15.94 -22.13
CA TRP A 37 -2.87 15.49 -23.27
C TRP A 37 -1.58 14.86 -22.74
N TRP A 38 -1.36 13.56 -22.99
CA TRP A 38 -0.31 12.81 -22.31
C TRP A 38 1.05 12.88 -23.01
N SER A 39 2.02 13.50 -22.34
CA SER A 39 3.41 13.05 -22.39
C SER A 39 3.51 11.82 -21.49
N GLY A 40 3.97 10.67 -22.01
CA GLY A 40 4.02 9.39 -21.27
C GLY A 40 4.77 9.46 -19.93
N LYS A 41 5.63 10.47 -19.74
CA LYS A 41 6.30 10.78 -18.47
C LYS A 41 5.33 11.19 -17.36
N MET A 42 4.29 11.96 -17.67
CA MET A 42 3.33 12.44 -16.66
C MET A 42 2.47 11.30 -16.12
N LEU A 43 2.08 10.39 -17.01
CA LEU A 43 1.42 9.16 -16.62
C LEU A 43 2.32 8.35 -15.67
N ALA A 44 3.56 8.10 -16.09
CA ALA A 44 4.49 7.29 -15.30
C ALA A 44 4.73 7.89 -13.92
N GLY A 45 4.91 9.22 -13.82
CA GLY A 45 5.07 9.92 -12.54
C GLY A 45 3.84 9.79 -11.64
N THR A 46 2.64 9.94 -12.22
CA THR A 46 1.37 9.84 -11.48
C THR A 46 1.13 8.42 -10.98
N MET A 47 1.42 7.40 -11.81
CA MET A 47 1.32 5.99 -11.42
C MET A 47 2.33 5.64 -10.33
N LEU A 48 3.61 6.03 -10.47
CA LEU A 48 4.63 5.77 -9.45
C LEU A 48 4.23 6.37 -8.10
N THR A 49 3.75 7.62 -8.12
CA THR A 49 3.30 8.33 -6.92
C THR A 49 2.10 7.62 -6.29
N GLY A 50 1.12 7.19 -7.09
CA GLY A 50 -0.05 6.46 -6.61
C GLY A 50 0.30 5.10 -5.99
N PHE A 51 1.12 4.30 -6.68
CA PHE A 51 1.59 3.01 -6.17
C PHE A 51 2.40 3.15 -4.89
N GLY A 52 3.34 4.10 -4.85
CA GLY A 52 4.14 4.36 -3.66
C GLY A 52 3.29 4.78 -2.46
N LEU A 53 2.29 5.62 -2.66
CA LEU A 53 1.38 6.04 -1.59
C LEU A 53 0.59 4.85 -1.03
N CYS A 54 0.02 4.01 -1.89
CA CYS A 54 -0.69 2.81 -1.45
C CYS A 54 0.22 1.87 -0.65
N ASN A 55 1.43 1.60 -1.12
CA ASN A 55 2.38 0.72 -0.43
C ASN A 55 2.78 1.26 0.94
N VAL A 56 2.98 2.57 1.09
CA VAL A 56 3.29 3.17 2.40
C VAL A 56 2.10 3.07 3.34
N VAL A 57 0.89 3.39 2.86
CA VAL A 57 -0.32 3.33 3.68
C VAL A 57 -0.62 1.90 4.14
N GLU A 58 -0.59 0.94 3.22
CA GLU A 58 -0.77 -0.49 3.52
C GLU A 58 0.33 -0.99 4.46
N GLY A 59 1.60 -0.75 4.16
CA GLY A 59 2.71 -1.23 4.99
C GLY A 59 2.70 -0.67 6.41
N ILE A 60 2.26 0.58 6.60
CA ILE A 60 2.07 1.16 7.94
C ILE A 60 0.90 0.48 8.65
N ILE A 61 -0.25 0.38 7.98
CA ILE A 61 -1.49 -0.02 8.63
C ILE A 61 -1.50 -1.54 8.88
N ASP A 62 -1.20 -2.34 7.87
CA ASP A 62 -1.36 -3.79 7.94
C ASP A 62 -0.15 -4.47 8.60
N HIS A 63 1.07 -4.00 8.35
CA HIS A 63 2.27 -4.66 8.90
C HIS A 63 2.70 -4.10 10.26
N HIS A 64 2.56 -2.78 10.49
CA HIS A 64 3.05 -2.15 11.72
C HIS A 64 1.95 -1.89 12.75
N ILE A 65 0.78 -1.38 12.34
CA ILE A 65 -0.30 -1.05 13.28
C ILE A 65 -1.11 -2.31 13.63
N LEU A 66 -1.61 -3.00 12.61
CA LEU A 66 -2.51 -4.14 12.80
C LEU A 66 -1.77 -5.48 12.87
N GLN A 67 -0.52 -5.54 12.39
CA GLN A 67 0.31 -6.75 12.35
C GLN A 67 -0.44 -7.97 11.78
N LEU A 68 -1.26 -7.74 10.74
CA LEU A 68 -2.17 -8.75 10.17
C LEU A 68 -1.46 -9.69 9.20
N HIS A 69 -0.46 -9.18 8.51
CA HIS A 69 0.33 -9.91 7.53
C HIS A 69 1.76 -9.40 7.61
N HIS A 70 2.71 -10.31 7.43
CA HIS A 70 4.12 -9.95 7.27
C HIS A 70 4.54 -10.29 5.85
N VAL A 71 5.36 -9.44 5.25
CA VAL A 71 5.79 -9.60 3.85
C VAL A 71 6.40 -10.98 3.59
N ASN A 72 7.04 -11.56 4.62
CA ASN A 72 7.56 -12.91 4.55
C ASN A 72 7.26 -13.67 5.86
N GLU A 73 6.19 -14.43 5.87
CA GLU A 73 5.80 -15.26 7.01
C GLU A 73 6.63 -16.56 7.14
N THR A 74 7.44 -16.89 6.12
CA THR A 74 8.26 -18.13 6.14
C THR A 74 9.53 -18.00 6.97
N VAL A 75 9.94 -16.77 7.31
CA VAL A 75 11.12 -16.50 8.15
C VAL A 75 10.75 -16.39 9.63
N PRO A 76 11.71 -16.53 10.55
CA PRO A 76 11.44 -16.39 11.98
C PRO A 76 10.83 -15.01 12.34
N PRO A 77 9.95 -14.92 13.36
CA PRO A 77 9.22 -13.70 13.68
C PRO A 77 10.07 -12.46 13.94
N HIS A 78 11.27 -12.64 14.49
CA HIS A 78 12.20 -11.54 14.73
C HIS A 78 12.70 -10.88 13.43
N GLN A 79 12.52 -11.53 12.27
CA GLN A 79 12.94 -11.00 10.98
C GLN A 79 11.83 -10.31 10.20
N TRP A 80 10.56 -10.48 10.58
CA TRP A 80 9.42 -9.90 9.88
C TRP A 80 9.53 -8.39 9.74
N VAL A 81 9.98 -7.72 10.80
CA VAL A 81 10.18 -6.27 10.82
C VAL A 81 11.13 -5.77 9.72
N TYR A 82 12.16 -6.52 9.35
CA TYR A 82 13.09 -6.09 8.29
C TYR A 82 12.43 -6.13 6.91
N TRP A 83 11.57 -7.13 6.68
CA TRP A 83 10.82 -7.26 5.44
C TRP A 83 9.71 -6.21 5.33
N ASP A 84 9.03 -5.93 6.43
CA ASP A 84 7.97 -4.92 6.49
C ASP A 84 8.55 -3.51 6.30
N ILE A 85 9.71 -3.22 6.90
CA ILE A 85 10.45 -1.96 6.65
C ILE A 85 10.92 -1.90 5.19
N GLY A 86 11.42 -3.01 4.62
CA GLY A 86 11.84 -3.06 3.23
C GLY A 86 10.71 -2.70 2.26
N PHE A 87 9.51 -3.21 2.51
CA PHE A 87 8.31 -2.87 1.75
C PHE A 87 7.94 -1.37 1.87
N LEU A 88 8.03 -0.81 3.08
CA LEU A 88 7.74 0.60 3.35
C LEU A 88 8.76 1.52 2.66
N VAL A 89 10.05 1.17 2.70
CA VAL A 89 11.13 1.87 1.99
C VAL A 89 10.90 1.82 0.47
N TRP A 90 10.45 0.67 -0.06
CA TRP A 90 10.11 0.55 -1.47
C TRP A 90 8.96 1.48 -1.88
N GLY A 91 7.89 1.53 -1.07
CA GLY A 91 6.80 2.49 -1.28
C GLY A 91 7.28 3.94 -1.27
N ALA A 92 8.13 4.31 -0.31
CA ALA A 92 8.74 5.64 -0.24
C ALA A 92 9.64 5.95 -1.46
N ALA A 93 10.39 4.97 -1.97
CA ALA A 93 11.20 5.13 -3.17
C ALA A 93 10.33 5.38 -4.42
N MET A 94 9.19 4.69 -4.55
CA MET A 94 8.23 4.94 -5.63
C MET A 94 7.60 6.33 -5.54
N LEU A 95 7.29 6.81 -4.33
CA LEU A 95 6.83 8.19 -4.11
C LEU A 95 7.90 9.22 -4.53
N ALA A 96 9.15 9.01 -4.12
CA ALA A 96 10.26 9.90 -4.46
C ALA A 96 10.53 9.91 -5.98
N GLY A 97 10.49 8.75 -6.63
CA GLY A 97 10.65 8.62 -8.07
C GLY A 97 9.51 9.31 -8.86
N GLY A 98 8.27 9.15 -8.41
CA GLY A 98 7.11 9.82 -8.98
C GLY A 98 7.19 11.33 -8.84
N TRP A 99 7.56 11.82 -7.65
CA TRP A 99 7.81 13.24 -7.38
C TRP A 99 8.91 13.80 -8.28
N MET A 100 10.02 13.09 -8.43
CA MET A 100 11.13 13.53 -9.27
C MET A 100 10.72 13.60 -10.75
N LEU A 101 9.90 12.66 -11.24
CA LEU A 101 9.35 12.74 -12.60
C LEU A 101 8.48 13.99 -12.81
N HIS A 102 7.65 14.34 -11.82
CA HIS A 102 6.85 15.56 -11.87
C HIS A 102 7.69 16.85 -11.82
N ARG A 103 8.91 16.80 -11.27
CA ARG A 103 9.84 17.94 -11.21
C ARG A 103 10.64 18.15 -12.50
N VAL A 104 10.79 17.11 -13.31
CA VAL A 104 11.61 17.10 -14.54
C VAL A 104 10.78 17.43 -15.80
N GLN A 105 9.47 17.59 -15.65
CA GLN A 105 8.56 18.12 -16.68
C GLN A 105 8.36 19.61 -16.51
#